data_AF-A0A838VF54-F1
#
_entry.id   AF-A0A838VF54-F1
#
_cell.length_a   1.000
_cell.length_b   1.000
_cell.length_c   1.000
_cell.angle_alpha   90.00
_cell.angle_beta   90.00
_cell.angle_gamma   90.00
#
_symmetry.space_group_name_H-M   'P 1'
#
loop_
_entity.id
_entity.type
_entity.pdbx_description
1 polymer ?
#
loop_
_entity_poly.entity_id
_entity_poly.type
_entity_poly.pdbx_seq_one_letter_code
_entity_poly.pdbx_strand_id
1 'polypeptide(L)'
;RSCAAIRADYPDLRVVPLHGDFTAPLTLEPGLRRRPLVGFFPGSTLGNFTTEQAIAFLRSARTLLGPDARFLLGVDMRKDAATLVAAYDDAGGVTAAFNLNLLARMRRELGCVIDIDAFAHRAIWNDADGRIEMHLVSRRDQRIVIGDRGFDMAAGETIHTENCHKFSLGDLNGLAARSGWTIRNVWTSDAPSYALLMLDAV
;
A
#
# COMPACT_ATOMS: atom_id res chain seq x y z
N ARG A 1 -11.25 3.59 11.03
CA ARG A 1 -12.41 3.57 11.97
C ARG A 1 -13.41 2.54 11.48
N SER A 2 -14.12 1.83 12.38
CA SER A 2 -15.15 0.87 11.96
C SER A 2 -16.39 1.58 11.40
N CYS A 3 -17.19 0.90 10.59
CA CYS A 3 -18.45 1.45 10.08
C CYS A 3 -19.43 1.83 11.21
N ALA A 4 -19.39 1.11 12.34
CA ALA A 4 -20.23 1.41 13.50
C ALA A 4 -19.89 2.78 14.12
N ALA A 5 -18.60 3.11 14.25
CA ALA A 5 -18.16 4.41 14.75
C ALA A 5 -18.61 5.55 13.83
N ILE A 6 -18.51 5.38 12.50
CA ILE A 6 -18.94 6.42 11.54
C ILE A 6 -20.46 6.65 11.63
N ARG A 7 -21.27 5.59 11.76
CA ARG A 7 -22.73 5.74 11.93
C ARG A 7 -23.10 6.44 13.24
N ALA A 8 -22.34 6.22 14.31
CA ALA A 8 -22.55 6.90 15.58
C ALA A 8 -22.21 8.40 15.48
N ASP A 9 -21.10 8.73 14.82
CA ASP A 9 -20.67 10.11 14.62
C ASP A 9 -21.59 10.88 13.63
N TYR A 10 -22.19 10.19 12.66
CA TYR A 10 -23.03 10.78 11.59
C TYR A 10 -24.33 9.97 11.39
N PRO A 11 -25.36 10.17 12.24
CA PRO A 11 -26.59 9.36 12.21
C PRO A 11 -27.37 9.42 10.90
N ASP A 12 -27.32 10.56 10.20
CA ASP A 12 -28.03 10.77 8.93
C ASP A 12 -27.25 10.22 7.71
N LEU A 13 -26.00 9.79 7.91
CA LEU A 13 -25.17 9.25 6.83
C LEU A 13 -25.46 7.74 6.65
N ARG A 14 -25.96 7.36 5.46
CA ARG A 14 -26.02 5.94 5.08
C ARG A 14 -24.60 5.40 4.89
N VAL A 15 -24.15 4.60 5.85
CA VAL A 15 -22.87 3.85 5.77
C VAL A 15 -23.16 2.41 5.39
N VAL A 16 -22.56 1.91 4.31
CA VAL A 16 -22.66 0.51 3.85
C VAL A 16 -21.25 -0.07 3.79
N PRO A 17 -20.92 -1.10 4.60
CA PRO A 17 -19.62 -1.77 4.50
C PRO A 17 -19.57 -2.62 3.23
N LEU A 18 -18.46 -2.53 2.50
CA LEU A 18 -18.11 -3.47 1.44
C LEU A 18 -16.86 -4.22 1.89
N HIS A 19 -17.00 -5.53 2.13
CA HIS A 19 -15.88 -6.39 2.49
C HIS A 19 -15.34 -7.06 1.23
N GLY A 20 -14.06 -6.86 0.95
CA GLY A 20 -13.39 -7.47 -0.19
C GLY A 20 -11.96 -7.00 -0.35
N ASP A 21 -11.26 -7.66 -1.27
CA ASP A 21 -9.95 -7.25 -1.74
C ASP A 21 -10.13 -6.21 -2.85
N PHE A 22 -9.61 -5.01 -2.63
CA PHE A 22 -9.72 -3.91 -3.61
C PHE A 22 -8.81 -4.08 -4.83
N THR A 23 -7.92 -5.08 -4.83
CA THR A 23 -7.18 -5.51 -6.02
C THR A 23 -8.01 -6.45 -6.90
N ALA A 24 -9.10 -7.01 -6.36
CA ALA A 24 -10.08 -7.80 -7.09
C ALA A 24 -11.29 -6.95 -7.51
N PRO A 25 -12.11 -7.42 -8.47
CA PRO A 25 -13.34 -6.74 -8.85
C PRO A 25 -14.29 -6.59 -7.65
N LEU A 26 -14.62 -5.34 -7.33
CA LEU A 26 -15.62 -4.99 -6.34
C LEU A 26 -16.93 -4.61 -7.03
N THR A 27 -18.06 -4.84 -6.36
CA THR A 27 -19.38 -4.42 -6.86
C THR A 27 -20.05 -3.55 -5.80
N LEU A 28 -20.47 -2.35 -6.20
CA LEU A 28 -21.24 -1.47 -5.33
C LEU A 28 -22.70 -1.93 -5.25
N GLU A 29 -23.36 -1.68 -4.11
CA GLU A 29 -24.79 -1.95 -3.98
C GLU A 29 -25.60 -1.22 -5.08
N PRO A 30 -26.61 -1.89 -5.66
CA PRO A 30 -27.53 -1.25 -6.58
C PRO A 30 -28.15 0.02 -5.99
N GLY A 31 -28.22 1.09 -6.79
CA GLY A 31 -28.82 2.36 -6.39
C GLY A 31 -27.85 3.39 -5.80
N LEU A 32 -26.57 3.07 -5.59
CA LEU A 32 -25.56 4.06 -5.21
C LEU A 32 -25.21 5.03 -6.36
N ARG A 33 -25.41 4.63 -7.62
CA ARG A 33 -25.07 5.40 -8.83
C ARG A 33 -26.10 6.48 -9.22
N ARG A 34 -26.88 7.01 -8.28
CA ARG A 34 -27.86 8.08 -8.56
C ARG A 34 -27.22 9.46 -8.74
N ARG A 35 -25.96 9.60 -8.34
CA ARG A 35 -25.13 10.82 -8.45
C ARG A 35 -23.70 10.42 -8.82
N PRO A 36 -22.89 11.32 -9.39
CA PRO A 36 -21.46 11.09 -9.58
C PRO A 36 -20.81 10.65 -8.28
N LEU A 37 -20.03 9.57 -8.33
CA LEU A 37 -19.35 9.02 -7.16
C LEU A 37 -17.97 9.65 -6.98
N VAL A 38 -17.57 9.81 -5.73
CA VAL A 38 -16.21 10.20 -5.35
C VAL A 38 -15.58 9.04 -4.61
N GLY A 39 -14.52 8.48 -5.17
CA GLY A 39 -13.66 7.54 -4.44
C GLY A 39 -12.62 8.31 -3.63
N PHE A 40 -12.19 7.74 -2.51
CA PHE A 40 -11.19 8.32 -1.63
C PHE A 40 -10.16 7.27 -1.21
N PHE A 41 -8.89 7.51 -1.51
CA PHE A 41 -7.79 6.57 -1.26
C PHE A 41 -6.53 7.30 -0.75
N PRO A 42 -6.50 7.73 0.53
CA PRO A 42 -5.53 8.70 1.05
C PRO A 42 -4.27 8.09 1.68
N GLY A 43 -4.07 6.77 1.64
CA GLY A 43 -3.03 6.13 2.45
C GLY A 43 -1.64 6.10 1.82
N SER A 44 -1.47 6.59 0.59
CA SER A 44 -0.34 6.22 -0.28
C SER A 44 -0.17 4.70 -0.47
N THR A 45 -1.22 3.91 -0.21
CA THR A 45 -1.23 2.46 -0.45
C THR A 45 -1.02 2.10 -1.92
N LEU A 46 -1.24 3.06 -2.84
CA LEU A 46 -0.85 2.91 -4.24
C LEU A 46 0.65 2.63 -4.41
N GLY A 47 1.48 3.13 -3.48
CA GLY A 47 2.92 2.89 -3.47
C GLY A 47 3.30 1.42 -3.25
N ASN A 48 2.39 0.59 -2.74
CA ASN A 48 2.66 -0.83 -2.55
C ASN A 48 2.57 -1.66 -3.82
N PHE A 49 2.12 -1.05 -4.92
CA PHE A 49 1.96 -1.69 -6.21
C PHE A 49 3.13 -1.42 -7.13
N THR A 50 3.44 -2.40 -7.98
CA THR A 50 4.22 -2.12 -9.19
C THR A 50 3.45 -1.14 -10.08
N THR A 51 4.12 -0.52 -11.04
CA THR A 51 3.49 0.38 -12.01
C THR A 51 2.28 -0.25 -12.70
N GLU A 52 2.39 -1.52 -13.12
CA GLU A 52 1.32 -2.27 -13.79
C GLU A 52 0.14 -2.53 -12.86
N GLN A 53 0.42 -2.92 -11.62
CA GLN A 53 -0.61 -3.15 -10.59
C GLN A 53 -1.32 -1.84 -10.22
N ALA A 54 -0.59 -0.72 -10.11
CA ALA A 54 -1.16 0.59 -9.84
C ALA A 54 -2.12 1.02 -10.97
N ILE A 55 -1.74 0.79 -12.23
CA ILE A 55 -2.60 1.07 -13.39
C ILE A 55 -3.84 0.18 -13.37
N ALA A 56 -3.68 -1.12 -13.10
CA ALA A 56 -4.80 -2.05 -13.00
C ALA A 56 -5.79 -1.62 -11.89
N PHE A 57 -5.27 -1.26 -10.72
CA PHE A 57 -6.05 -0.73 -9.61
C PHE A 57 -6.81 0.55 -10.00
N LEU A 58 -6.14 1.53 -10.60
CA LEU A 58 -6.77 2.79 -11.02
C LEU A 58 -7.86 2.56 -12.09
N ARG A 59 -7.66 1.62 -13.02
CA ARG A 59 -8.71 1.21 -14.00
C ARG A 59 -9.90 0.52 -13.32
N SER A 60 -9.62 -0.34 -12.34
CA SER A 60 -10.65 -1.00 -11.53
C SER A 60 -11.48 0.04 -10.76
N ALA A 61 -10.81 1.00 -10.12
CA ALA A 61 -11.47 2.11 -9.42
C ALA A 61 -12.36 2.94 -10.36
N ARG A 62 -11.90 3.26 -11.57
CA ARG A 62 -12.71 3.96 -12.59
C ARG A 62 -13.96 3.16 -12.95
N THR A 63 -13.80 1.86 -13.18
CA THR A 63 -14.90 0.95 -13.52
C THR A 63 -15.93 0.84 -12.39
N LEU A 64 -15.45 0.74 -11.15
CA LEU A 64 -16.28 0.66 -9.95
C LEU A 64 -17.14 1.92 -9.77
N LEU A 65 -16.49 3.08 -9.85
CA LEU A 65 -17.10 4.39 -9.60
C LEU A 65 -17.99 4.87 -10.77
N GLY A 66 -17.67 4.44 -12.00
CA GLY A 66 -18.44 4.73 -13.20
C GLY A 66 -17.98 5.96 -13.99
N PRO A 67 -18.65 6.27 -15.12
CA PRO A 67 -18.40 7.49 -15.87
C PRO A 67 -18.73 8.73 -15.02
N ASP A 68 -18.02 9.83 -15.25
CA ASP A 68 -18.13 11.09 -14.50
C ASP A 68 -17.70 11.04 -13.03
N ALA A 69 -17.10 9.93 -12.60
CA ALA A 69 -16.59 9.79 -11.25
C ALA A 69 -15.38 10.69 -11.00
N ARG A 70 -15.19 11.04 -9.72
CA ARG A 70 -13.95 11.62 -9.21
C ARG A 70 -13.22 10.67 -8.31
N PHE A 71 -11.90 10.80 -8.26
CA PHE A 71 -11.08 10.02 -7.35
C PHE A 71 -10.09 10.91 -6.63
N LEU A 72 -10.23 11.01 -5.30
CA LEU A 72 -9.29 11.71 -4.43
C LEU A 72 -8.22 10.72 -3.97
N LEU A 73 -7.06 10.79 -4.60
CA LEU A 73 -5.93 9.89 -4.40
C LEU A 73 -4.85 10.58 -3.57
N GLY A 74 -4.40 9.94 -2.50
CA GLY A 74 -3.25 10.38 -1.72
C GLY A 74 -2.01 9.55 -2.02
N VAL A 75 -0.88 10.22 -2.22
CA VAL A 75 0.41 9.60 -2.51
C VAL A 75 1.54 10.29 -1.76
N ASP A 76 2.50 9.48 -1.32
CA ASP A 76 3.73 9.95 -0.73
C ASP A 76 4.72 10.34 -1.82
N MET A 77 5.26 11.54 -1.71
CA MET A 77 6.14 12.10 -2.75
C MET A 77 7.58 11.69 -2.53
N ARG A 78 8.37 11.68 -3.62
CA ARG A 78 9.83 11.54 -3.51
C ARG A 78 10.41 12.66 -2.64
N LYS A 79 11.35 12.30 -1.78
CA LYS A 79 12.11 13.18 -0.88
C LYS A 79 13.51 12.58 -0.69
N ASP A 80 14.33 13.18 0.16
CA ASP A 80 15.68 12.66 0.39
C ASP A 80 15.64 11.24 0.98
N ALA A 81 16.64 10.43 0.61
CA ALA A 81 16.69 9.02 0.96
C ALA A 81 16.79 8.80 2.47
N ALA A 82 17.46 9.68 3.22
CA ALA A 82 17.63 9.54 4.67
C ALA A 82 16.28 9.68 5.38
N THR A 83 15.48 10.69 5.01
CA THR A 83 14.11 10.86 5.51
C THR A 83 13.24 9.66 5.16
N LEU A 84 13.36 9.13 3.94
CA LEU A 84 12.58 7.96 3.51
C LEU A 84 12.97 6.71 4.31
N VAL A 85 14.26 6.42 4.47
CA VAL A 85 14.71 5.25 5.24
C VAL A 85 14.32 5.39 6.71
N ALA A 86 14.53 6.56 7.33
CA ALA A 86 14.19 6.79 8.73
C ALA A 86 12.68 6.65 9.02
N ALA A 87 11.81 6.90 8.04
CA ALA A 87 10.37 6.68 8.19
C ALA A 87 9.96 5.19 8.20
N TYR A 88 10.83 4.29 7.72
CA TYR A 88 10.60 2.85 7.66
C TYR A 88 11.57 2.05 8.55
N ASP A 89 12.56 2.70 9.14
CA ASP A 89 13.48 2.16 10.14
C ASP A 89 13.48 3.07 11.37
N ASP A 90 12.32 3.16 12.01
CA ASP A 90 12.11 4.05 13.15
C ASP A 90 12.90 3.58 14.38
N ALA A 91 13.46 4.53 15.13
CA ALA A 91 14.24 4.25 16.33
C ALA A 91 13.43 3.54 17.45
N GLY A 92 12.10 3.60 17.39
CA GLY A 92 11.21 2.89 18.30
C GLY A 92 11.04 1.40 17.98
N GLY A 93 11.54 0.93 16.83
CA GLY A 93 11.44 -0.45 16.37
C GLY A 93 10.01 -0.88 16.00
N VAL A 94 9.08 0.05 15.81
CA VAL A 94 7.68 -0.26 15.52
C VAL A 94 7.53 -0.88 14.15
N THR A 95 8.22 -0.33 13.14
CA THR A 95 8.21 -0.84 11.77
C THR A 95 8.91 -2.20 11.67
N ALA A 96 10.00 -2.38 12.42
CA ALA A 96 10.69 -3.66 12.54
C ALA A 96 9.76 -4.74 13.12
N ALA A 97 9.03 -4.43 14.20
CA ALA A 97 8.05 -5.34 14.79
C ALA A 97 6.89 -5.65 13.83
N PHE A 98 6.41 -4.64 13.09
CA PHE A 98 5.39 -4.82 12.05
C PHE A 98 5.86 -5.77 10.95
N ASN A 99 7.09 -5.64 10.46
CA ASN A 99 7.63 -6.49 9.41
C ASN A 99 7.87 -7.93 9.91
N LEU A 100 8.50 -8.09 11.09
CA LEU A 100 8.71 -9.41 11.72
C LEU A 100 7.41 -10.15 12.05
N ASN A 101 6.31 -9.41 12.27
CA ASN A 101 5.00 -10.01 12.50
C ASN A 101 4.54 -10.89 11.30
N LEU A 102 5.05 -10.67 10.08
CA LEU A 102 4.81 -11.59 8.96
C LEU A 102 5.26 -13.02 9.30
N LEU A 103 6.44 -13.18 9.89
CA LEU A 103 6.96 -14.49 10.29
C LEU A 103 6.15 -15.10 11.44
N ALA A 104 5.69 -14.26 12.39
CA ALA A 104 4.80 -14.70 13.46
C ALA A 104 3.45 -15.20 12.91
N ARG A 105 2.91 -14.55 11.88
CA ARG A 105 1.72 -15.02 11.15
C ARG A 105 1.99 -16.32 10.43
N MET A 106 3.12 -16.46 9.73
CA MET A 106 3.48 -17.73 9.06
C MET A 106 3.54 -18.89 10.06
N ARG A 107 4.13 -18.69 11.25
CA ARG A 107 4.16 -19.69 12.31
C ARG A 107 2.74 -20.11 12.73
N ARG A 108 1.86 -19.14 12.97
CA ARG A 108 0.48 -19.39 13.44
C ARG A 108 -0.44 -19.97 12.37
N GLU A 109 -0.38 -19.44 11.16
CA GLU A 109 -1.36 -19.70 10.09
C GLU A 109 -0.93 -20.83 9.16
N LEU A 110 0.37 -21.05 8.99
CA LEU A 110 0.92 -22.12 8.12
C LEU A 110 1.57 -23.25 8.92
N GLY A 111 1.60 -23.18 10.26
CA GLY A 111 2.31 -24.15 11.11
C GLY A 111 3.83 -24.15 10.88
N CYS A 112 4.39 -23.01 10.48
CA CYS A 112 5.79 -22.91 10.10
C CYS A 112 6.75 -23.04 11.31
N VAL A 113 7.81 -23.84 11.17
CA VAL A 113 8.95 -23.86 12.10
C VAL A 113 9.99 -22.87 11.60
N ILE A 114 10.16 -21.78 12.34
CA ILE A 114 11.06 -20.66 12.01
C ILE A 114 11.54 -20.01 13.30
N ASP A 115 12.81 -19.62 13.37
CA ASP A 115 13.34 -18.80 14.45
C ASP A 115 13.24 -17.32 14.07
N ILE A 116 12.24 -16.62 14.61
CA ILE A 116 11.97 -15.21 14.26
C ILE A 116 13.08 -14.29 14.81
N ASP A 117 13.68 -14.64 15.95
CA ASP A 117 14.73 -13.82 16.59
C ASP A 117 16.05 -13.86 15.80
N ALA A 118 16.18 -14.84 14.90
CA ALA A 118 17.24 -14.94 13.92
C ALA A 118 17.04 -14.03 12.70
N PHE A 119 15.99 -13.19 12.65
CA PHE A 119 15.80 -12.19 11.60
C PHE A 119 16.01 -10.76 12.09
N ALA A 120 16.54 -9.92 11.22
CA ALA A 120 16.60 -8.47 11.40
C ALA A 120 15.76 -7.77 10.34
N HIS A 121 15.06 -6.71 10.75
CA HIS A 121 14.46 -5.78 9.80
C HIS A 121 15.54 -4.99 9.06
N ARG A 122 15.30 -4.69 7.78
CA ARG A 122 16.12 -3.76 6.98
C ARG A 122 15.24 -2.99 6.01
N ALA A 123 15.29 -1.67 6.06
CA ALA A 123 14.71 -0.78 5.05
C ALA A 123 15.80 -0.27 4.10
N ILE A 124 15.54 -0.27 2.79
CA ILE A 124 16.46 0.22 1.77
C ILE A 124 15.74 1.22 0.86
N TRP A 125 16.38 2.34 0.55
CA TRP A 125 15.97 3.16 -0.58
C TRP A 125 16.57 2.61 -1.88
N ASN A 126 15.70 2.15 -2.79
CA ASN A 126 16.06 1.79 -4.15
C ASN A 126 15.79 2.99 -5.06
N ASP A 127 16.85 3.72 -5.40
CA ASP A 127 16.76 4.95 -6.19
C ASP A 127 16.31 4.70 -7.64
N ALA A 128 16.77 3.59 -8.23
CA ALA A 128 16.44 3.22 -9.61
C ALA A 128 14.93 2.99 -9.80
N ASP A 129 14.30 2.32 -8.83
CA ASP A 129 12.85 2.06 -8.83
C ASP A 129 12.03 3.12 -8.08
N GLY A 130 12.70 4.07 -7.42
CA GLY A 130 12.08 5.15 -6.65
C GLY A 130 11.20 4.64 -5.52
N ARG A 131 11.66 3.66 -4.74
CA ARG A 131 10.87 3.02 -3.68
C ARG A 131 11.68 2.69 -2.44
N ILE A 132 11.00 2.64 -1.30
CA ILE A 132 11.49 1.90 -0.13
C ILE A 132 11.20 0.42 -0.33
N GLU A 133 12.17 -0.41 0.02
CA GLU A 133 12.03 -1.86 0.11
C GLU A 133 12.21 -2.28 1.57
N MET A 134 11.31 -3.12 2.05
CA MET A 134 11.43 -3.73 3.37
C MET A 134 11.85 -5.18 3.25
N HIS A 135 12.86 -5.56 4.04
CA HIS A 135 13.42 -6.89 4.05
C HIS A 135 13.50 -7.46 5.46
N LEU A 136 13.50 -8.80 5.52
CA LEU A 136 13.87 -9.57 6.68
C LEU A 136 15.17 -10.31 6.37
N VAL A 137 16.24 -9.93 7.07
CA VAL A 137 17.60 -10.44 6.88
C VAL A 137 17.85 -11.58 7.86
N SER A 138 18.25 -12.74 7.35
CA SER A 138 18.68 -13.84 8.19
C SER A 138 20.02 -13.51 8.87
N ARG A 139 20.09 -13.60 10.20
CA ARG A 139 21.31 -13.29 10.98
C ARG A 139 22.32 -14.44 11.02
N ARG A 140 21.88 -15.64 10.67
CA ARG A 140 22.66 -16.88 10.70
C ARG A 140 22.12 -17.86 9.68
N ASP A 141 22.88 -18.90 9.38
CA ASP A 141 22.33 -20.01 8.60
C ASP A 141 21.15 -20.63 9.38
N GLN A 142 20.01 -20.76 8.72
CA GLN A 142 18.80 -21.32 9.31
C GLN A 142 17.91 -21.97 8.26
N ARG A 143 17.06 -22.90 8.71
CA ARG A 143 16.10 -23.59 7.86
C ARG A 143 14.68 -23.25 8.31
N ILE A 144 13.87 -22.76 7.38
CA ILE A 144 12.44 -22.53 7.56
C ILE A 144 11.72 -23.80 7.10
N VAL A 145 10.82 -24.35 7.91
CA VAL A 145 10.02 -25.53 7.52
C VAL A 145 8.54 -25.17 7.48
N ILE A 146 7.87 -25.53 6.39
CA ILE A 146 6.42 -25.35 6.20
C ILE A 146 5.87 -26.68 5.70
N GLY A 147 5.11 -27.38 6.55
CA GLY A 147 4.69 -28.75 6.26
C GLY A 147 5.89 -29.69 6.09
N ASP A 148 6.00 -30.34 4.94
CA ASP A 148 7.09 -31.25 4.56
C ASP A 148 8.24 -30.55 3.79
N ARG A 149 8.10 -29.25 3.51
CA ARG A 149 9.08 -28.49 2.72
C ARG A 149 10.00 -27.68 3.63
N GLY A 150 11.30 -27.82 3.41
CA GLY A 150 12.32 -27.00 4.04
C GLY A 150 12.94 -26.01 3.05
N PHE A 151 13.19 -24.79 3.53
CA PHE A 151 13.85 -23.72 2.81
C PHE A 151 15.07 -23.30 3.62
N ASP A 152 16.25 -23.49 3.05
CA ASP A 152 17.50 -23.07 3.69
C ASP A 152 17.75 -21.60 3.38
N MET A 153 18.20 -20.86 4.39
CA MET A 153 18.63 -19.48 4.27
C MET A 153 20.03 -19.32 4.83
N ALA A 154 20.91 -18.69 4.06
CA ALA A 154 22.25 -18.33 4.53
C ALA A 154 22.22 -17.07 5.42
N ALA A 155 23.24 -16.90 6.26
CA ALA A 155 23.48 -15.64 6.95
C ALA A 155 23.60 -14.48 5.93
N GLY A 156 22.86 -13.40 6.17
CA GLY A 156 22.78 -12.23 5.29
C GLY A 156 21.76 -12.34 4.15
N GLU A 157 21.23 -13.52 3.87
CA GLU A 157 20.17 -13.70 2.88
C GLU A 157 18.88 -13.01 3.33
N THR A 158 18.09 -12.49 2.37
CA THR A 158 16.92 -11.66 2.70
C THR A 158 15.64 -12.10 2.04
N ILE A 159 14.55 -12.00 2.80
CA ILE A 159 13.18 -12.07 2.28
C ILE A 159 12.70 -10.64 2.04
N HIS A 160 12.37 -10.29 0.81
CA HIS A 160 11.69 -9.03 0.48
C HIS A 160 10.22 -9.13 0.87
N THR A 161 9.74 -8.21 1.71
CA THR A 161 8.37 -8.25 2.27
C THR A 161 7.45 -7.17 1.72
N GLU A 162 7.95 -5.99 1.37
CA GLU A 162 7.11 -4.90 0.86
C GLU A 162 7.88 -3.92 -0.04
N ASN A 163 7.17 -3.36 -1.01
CA ASN A 163 7.59 -2.20 -1.80
C ASN A 163 6.79 -0.98 -1.33
N CYS A 164 7.40 0.20 -1.29
CA CYS A 164 6.68 1.44 -1.11
C CYS A 164 7.24 2.52 -2.06
N HIS A 165 6.68 2.57 -3.26
CA HIS A 165 7.00 3.56 -4.29
C HIS A 165 6.65 4.98 -3.85
N LYS A 166 7.54 5.90 -4.21
CA LYS A 166 7.42 7.34 -3.96
C LYS A 166 7.33 8.04 -5.30
N PHE A 167 6.38 8.95 -5.41
CA PHE A 167 5.97 9.46 -6.72
C PHE A 167 6.49 10.88 -6.96
N SER A 168 6.78 11.17 -8.23
CA SER A 168 6.86 12.53 -8.75
C SER A 168 5.54 12.90 -9.45
N LEU A 169 5.31 14.20 -9.71
CA LEU A 169 4.16 14.63 -10.51
C LEU A 169 4.18 14.06 -11.94
N GLY A 170 5.36 13.80 -12.51
CA GLY A 170 5.50 13.16 -13.81
C GLY A 170 4.98 11.72 -13.80
N ASP A 171 5.38 10.94 -12.78
CA ASP A 171 4.92 9.56 -12.60
C ASP A 171 3.40 9.50 -12.48
N LEU A 172 2.81 10.41 -11.68
CA LEU A 172 1.38 10.47 -11.44
C LEU A 172 0.58 10.83 -12.69
N ASN A 173 1.08 11.77 -13.51
CA ASN A 173 0.47 12.09 -14.80
C ASN A 173 0.46 10.87 -15.73
N GLY A 174 1.58 10.14 -15.80
CA GLY A 174 1.70 8.92 -16.59
C GLY A 174 0.74 7.82 -16.13
N LEU A 175 0.65 7.59 -14.82
CA LEU A 175 -0.27 6.63 -14.22
C LEU A 175 -1.73 6.98 -14.50
N ALA A 176 -2.12 8.24 -14.27
CA ALA A 176 -3.48 8.73 -14.51
C ALA A 176 -3.88 8.53 -15.98
N ALA A 177 -3.06 9.02 -16.91
CA ALA A 177 -3.34 8.90 -18.35
C ALA A 177 -3.50 7.44 -18.80
N ARG A 178 -2.60 6.54 -18.37
CA ARG A 178 -2.64 5.10 -18.73
C ARG A 178 -3.82 4.36 -18.11
N SER A 179 -4.45 4.91 -17.08
CA SER A 179 -5.57 4.31 -16.37
C SER A 179 -6.93 4.95 -16.67
N GLY A 180 -6.99 5.92 -17.58
CA GLY A 180 -8.24 6.58 -18.00
C GLY A 180 -8.67 7.69 -17.04
N TRP A 181 -7.73 8.31 -16.36
CA TRP A 181 -7.96 9.44 -15.46
C TRP A 181 -7.22 10.68 -15.97
N THR A 182 -7.76 11.86 -15.68
CA THR A 182 -7.04 13.13 -15.82
C THR A 182 -6.85 13.78 -14.46
N ILE A 183 -5.68 14.37 -14.20
CA ILE A 183 -5.44 15.10 -12.96
C ILE A 183 -6.08 16.48 -13.08
N ARG A 184 -7.10 16.73 -12.25
CA ARG A 184 -7.81 18.00 -12.17
C ARG A 184 -7.10 19.00 -11.27
N ASN A 185 -6.69 18.56 -10.10
CA ASN A 185 -6.02 19.38 -9.09
C ASN A 185 -4.98 18.54 -8.35
N VAL A 186 -3.94 19.21 -7.88
CA VAL A 186 -2.93 18.66 -6.99
C VAL A 186 -2.77 19.60 -5.81
N TRP A 187 -2.85 19.07 -4.60
CA TRP A 187 -2.52 19.76 -3.36
C TRP A 187 -1.33 19.05 -2.73
N THR A 188 -0.23 19.77 -2.53
CA THR A 188 0.99 19.22 -1.95
C THR A 188 1.26 19.90 -0.61
N SER A 189 1.59 19.11 0.41
CA SER A 189 2.03 19.65 1.70
C SER A 189 3.46 20.20 1.63
N ASP A 190 3.81 20.98 2.64
CA ASP A 190 5.22 21.29 2.94
C ASP A 190 6.03 20.00 3.16
N ALA A 191 7.36 20.13 3.09
CA ALA A 191 8.26 19.02 3.30
C ALA A 191 8.12 18.44 4.73
N PRO A 192 8.16 17.10 4.90
CA PRO A 192 8.25 16.07 3.86
C PRO A 192 6.96 15.95 3.03
N SER A 193 7.07 16.12 1.72
CA SER A 193 5.89 16.35 0.88
C SER A 193 5.01 15.11 0.71
N TYR A 194 3.72 15.35 0.82
CA TYR A 194 2.63 14.44 0.51
C TYR A 194 1.68 15.13 -0.47
N ALA A 195 1.12 14.39 -1.42
CA ALA A 195 0.20 14.96 -2.41
C ALA A 195 -1.19 14.31 -2.35
N LEU A 196 -2.22 15.15 -2.43
CA LEU A 196 -3.59 14.78 -2.76
C LEU A 196 -3.89 15.19 -4.19
N LEU A 197 -4.38 14.24 -4.99
CA LEU A 197 -4.75 14.44 -6.38
C LEU A 197 -6.25 14.26 -6.53
N MET A 198 -6.92 15.24 -7.12
CA MET A 198 -8.27 15.05 -7.63
C MET A 198 -8.17 14.57 -9.07
N LEU A 199 -8.70 13.38 -9.35
CA LEU A 199 -8.77 12.82 -10.69
C LEU A 199 -10.21 12.88 -11.21
N ASP A 200 -10.38 13.26 -12.48
CA ASP A 200 -11.65 13.14 -13.21
C ASP A 200 -11.57 11.94 -14.18
N ALA A 201 -12.59 11.08 -14.20
CA ALA A 201 -12.67 9.95 -15.11
C ALA A 201 -12.82 10.43 -16.56
N VAL A 202 -12.02 9.87 -17.47
CA VAL A 202 -12.12 10.06 -18.94
C VAL A 202 -12.90 8.92 -19.57
#